data_AF-A0A2S9QFG1-F1
#
_entry.id   AF-A0A2S9QFG1-F1
#
_cell.length_a   1.000
_cell.length_b   1.000
_cell.length_c   1.000
_cell.angle_alpha   90.00
_cell.angle_beta   90.00
_cell.angle_gamma   90.00
#
_symmetry.space_group_name_H-M   'P 1'
#
loop_
_entity.id
_entity.type
_entity.pdbx_description
1 polymer ?
#
loop_
_entity_poly.entity_id
_entity_poly.type
_entity_poly.pdbx_seq_one_letter_code
_entity_poly.pdbx_strand_id
1 'polypeptide(L)'
;MLLWIALAAMTGLAALALLWPLAQRGSAATPQASDVAIYKDQLAEIDRDLERGLIARSEAQAARIEVSRRLIEADEGEKAEKGRQPAGQASIGRRRLAAAIVLVAVPLLSLGLYAYLGSPSSPDQPLAARLDGNIENASLDELVARVEAKLAENPEDGRGWDLMAQIYLRQQRFEDAKQAYANALRLLGSTAEREANFGVAIVAAADRMVTADAKAAFQRALKLDPKEFRSAYFLGLAKEQDGDKKGAVEAWQALIPDNPNAADFLRQEIARVGGQPQAAPDMAARGPSQDDVKAAQAMTPEERGKMIQGMVSGLSERLKSQGGSPEEWMKLIKAYSVLGQADNARTALADARKALANSPDAIRQMDELSKALGL
;
A
#
# COMPACT_ATOMS: atom_id res chain seq x y z
N MET A 1 -29.16 11.08 -9.82
CA MET A 1 -30.51 10.46 -9.78
C MET A 1 -30.70 9.35 -10.82
N LEU A 2 -30.47 9.59 -12.13
CA LEU A 2 -30.61 8.57 -13.17
C LEU A 2 -29.76 7.30 -12.94
N LEU A 3 -28.52 7.46 -12.47
CA LEU A 3 -27.62 6.33 -12.17
C LEU A 3 -28.16 5.42 -11.07
N TRP A 4 -28.67 5.99 -9.98
CA TRP A 4 -29.25 5.21 -8.87
C TRP A 4 -30.52 4.46 -9.28
N ILE A 5 -31.35 5.07 -10.13
CA ILE A 5 -32.54 4.40 -10.70
C ILE A 5 -32.14 3.22 -11.58
N ALA A 6 -31.10 3.38 -12.41
CA ALA A 6 -30.58 2.30 -13.25
C ALA A 6 -30.03 1.12 -12.42
N LEU A 7 -29.25 1.41 -11.38
CA LEU A 7 -28.71 0.38 -10.48
C LEU A 7 -29.82 -0.35 -9.70
N ALA A 8 -30.85 0.36 -9.22
CA ALA A 8 -32.00 -0.24 -8.56
C ALA A 8 -32.78 -1.17 -9.51
N ALA A 9 -33.01 -0.72 -10.76
CA ALA A 9 -33.69 -1.53 -11.77
C ALA A 9 -32.90 -2.80 -12.13
N MET A 10 -31.58 -2.69 -12.31
CA MET A 10 -30.70 -3.84 -12.57
C MET A 10 -30.72 -4.85 -11.41
N THR A 11 -30.68 -4.36 -10.17
CA THR A 11 -30.72 -5.22 -8.97
C THR A 11 -32.06 -5.96 -8.87
N GLY A 12 -33.17 -5.27 -9.17
CA GLY A 12 -34.51 -5.86 -9.21
C GLY A 12 -34.63 -6.95 -10.29
N LEU A 13 -34.12 -6.69 -11.50
CA LEU A 13 -34.12 -7.68 -12.58
C LEU A 13 -33.28 -8.92 -12.26
N ALA A 14 -32.11 -8.73 -11.64
CA ALA A 14 -31.24 -9.83 -11.21
C ALA A 14 -31.93 -10.71 -10.15
N ALA A 15 -32.58 -10.09 -9.16
CA ALA A 15 -33.31 -10.82 -8.12
C ALA A 15 -34.51 -11.60 -8.70
N LEU A 16 -35.25 -11.02 -9.65
CA LEU A 16 -36.34 -11.70 -10.34
C LEU A 16 -35.85 -12.89 -11.17
N ALA A 17 -34.75 -12.74 -11.91
CA ALA A 17 -34.16 -13.81 -12.70
C ALA A 17 -33.70 -15.00 -11.84
N LEU A 18 -33.13 -14.73 -10.66
CA LEU A 18 -32.69 -15.77 -9.72
C LEU A 18 -33.85 -16.52 -9.06
N LEU A 19 -34.99 -15.85 -8.84
CA LEU A 19 -36.15 -16.46 -8.18
C LEU A 19 -37.16 -17.08 -9.14
N TRP A 20 -37.08 -16.75 -10.43
CA TRP A 20 -37.93 -17.31 -11.49
C TRP A 20 -37.96 -18.85 -11.53
N PRO A 21 -36.83 -19.58 -11.41
CA PRO A 21 -36.82 -21.04 -11.43
C PRO A 21 -37.55 -21.67 -10.23
N LEU A 22 -37.62 -20.97 -9.09
CA LEU A 22 -38.33 -21.42 -7.89
C LEU A 22 -39.86 -21.21 -8.01
N ALA A 23 -40.28 -20.31 -8.91
CA ALA A 23 -41.68 -20.02 -9.22
C ALA A 23 -42.28 -21.01 -10.24
N GLN A 24 -41.46 -21.72 -11.01
CA GLN A 24 -41.93 -22.77 -11.89
C GLN A 24 -42.27 -24.03 -11.08
N ARG A 25 -43.46 -24.59 -11.29
CA ARG A 25 -43.80 -25.93 -10.77
C ARG A 25 -42.95 -26.93 -11.55
N GLY A 26 -42.06 -27.64 -10.87
CA GLY A 26 -41.46 -28.83 -11.44
C GLY A 26 -42.56 -29.83 -11.75
N SER A 27 -42.96 -29.93 -13.02
CA SER A 27 -43.70 -31.10 -13.49
C SER A 27 -42.68 -32.22 -13.58
N ALA A 28 -42.35 -32.81 -12.44
CA ALA A 28 -41.71 -34.11 -12.43
C ALA A 28 -42.80 -35.09 -12.90
N ALA A 29 -42.86 -35.33 -14.21
CA ALA A 29 -43.63 -36.44 -14.75
C ALA A 29 -43.10 -37.70 -14.07
N THR A 30 -43.92 -38.29 -13.19
CA THR A 30 -43.58 -39.50 -12.45
C THR A 30 -43.39 -40.64 -13.46
N PRO A 31 -42.18 -41.17 -13.68
CA PRO A 31 -41.93 -42.15 -14.74
C PRO A 31 -42.73 -43.45 -14.54
N GLN A 32 -43.03 -43.79 -13.29
CA GLN A 32 -43.45 -45.14 -12.90
C GLN A 32 -44.96 -45.44 -13.07
N ALA A 33 -45.82 -44.42 -13.08
CA ALA A 33 -47.26 -44.59 -13.37
C ALA A 33 -47.51 -44.99 -14.85
N SER A 34 -46.52 -44.76 -15.73
CA SER A 34 -46.55 -45.16 -17.13
C SER A 34 -46.33 -46.68 -17.30
N ASP A 35 -45.57 -47.31 -16.40
CA ASP A 35 -45.07 -48.68 -16.59
C ASP A 35 -46.17 -49.73 -16.41
N VAL A 36 -47.06 -49.55 -15.42
CA VAL A 36 -48.21 -50.44 -15.17
C VAL A 36 -49.18 -50.46 -16.36
N ALA A 37 -49.40 -49.30 -17.00
CA ALA A 37 -50.24 -49.21 -18.19
C ALA A 37 -49.61 -49.94 -19.39
N ILE A 38 -48.29 -49.80 -19.56
CA ILE A 38 -47.53 -50.45 -20.64
C ILE A 38 -47.57 -51.99 -20.48
N TYR A 39 -47.35 -52.53 -19.28
CA TYR A 39 -47.36 -53.98 -19.08
C TYR A 39 -48.75 -54.60 -19.27
N LYS A 40 -49.83 -53.88 -18.97
CA LYS A 40 -51.20 -54.32 -19.26
C LYS A 40 -51.47 -54.42 -20.76
N ASP A 41 -50.97 -53.46 -21.54
CA ASP A 41 -51.09 -53.49 -22.99
C ASP A 41 -50.26 -54.61 -23.61
N GLN A 42 -49.06 -54.87 -23.10
CA GLN A 42 -48.22 -56.00 -23.52
C GLN A 42 -48.89 -57.36 -23.30
N LEU A 43 -49.61 -57.56 -22.19
CA LEU A 43 -50.38 -58.79 -21.97
C LEU A 43 -51.49 -58.94 -23.02
N ALA A 44 -52.18 -57.85 -23.35
CA ALA A 44 -53.24 -57.85 -24.35
C ALA A 44 -52.71 -58.09 -25.77
N GLU A 45 -51.47 -57.68 -26.09
CA GLU A 45 -50.83 -58.00 -27.36
C GLU A 45 -50.46 -59.49 -27.44
N ILE A 46 -49.95 -60.09 -26.37
CA ILE A 46 -49.67 -61.54 -26.30
C ILE A 46 -50.94 -62.37 -26.50
N ASP A 47 -52.09 -61.91 -25.97
CA ASP A 47 -53.40 -62.48 -26.24
C ASP A 47 -53.73 -62.47 -27.74
N ARG A 48 -53.60 -61.31 -28.39
CA ARG A 48 -53.88 -61.13 -29.81
C ARG A 48 -52.98 -61.99 -30.70
N ASP A 49 -51.69 -62.10 -30.36
CA ASP A 49 -50.73 -62.87 -31.15
C ASP A 49 -50.94 -64.38 -31.02
N LEU A 50 -51.40 -64.85 -29.85
CA LEU A 50 -51.80 -66.24 -29.67
C LEU A 50 -53.07 -66.56 -30.47
N GLU A 51 -54.07 -65.68 -30.47
CA GLU A 51 -55.30 -65.84 -31.26
C GLU A 51 -55.02 -65.85 -32.77
N ARG A 52 -54.06 -65.04 -33.22
CA ARG A 52 -53.60 -65.00 -34.62
C ARG A 52 -52.70 -66.18 -35.01
N GLY A 53 -52.32 -67.03 -34.05
CA GLY A 53 -51.45 -68.18 -34.28
C GLY A 53 -49.99 -67.83 -34.59
N LEU A 54 -49.55 -66.60 -34.25
CA LEU A 54 -48.19 -66.13 -34.50
C LEU A 54 -47.16 -66.71 -33.52
N ILE A 55 -47.62 -67.16 -32.34
CA ILE A 55 -46.81 -67.74 -31.29
C ILE A 55 -47.41 -69.06 -30.79
N ALA A 56 -46.57 -70.01 -30.36
CA ALA A 56 -47.05 -71.27 -29.82
C ALA A 56 -47.69 -71.07 -28.43
N ARG A 57 -48.66 -71.92 -28.05
CA ARG A 57 -49.33 -71.84 -26.74
C ARG A 57 -48.37 -71.87 -25.55
N SER A 58 -47.30 -72.67 -25.64
CA SER A 58 -46.28 -72.77 -24.59
C SER A 58 -45.46 -71.48 -24.45
N GLU A 59 -45.14 -70.82 -25.57
CA GLU A 59 -44.39 -69.57 -25.60
C GLU A 59 -45.24 -68.40 -25.09
N ALA A 60 -46.52 -68.34 -25.47
CA ALA A 60 -47.48 -67.36 -24.96
C ALA A 60 -47.67 -67.49 -23.44
N GLN A 61 -47.71 -68.71 -22.91
CA GLN A 61 -47.80 -68.94 -21.46
C GLN A 61 -46.53 -68.47 -20.73
N ALA A 62 -45.35 -68.76 -21.27
CA ALA A 62 -44.09 -68.30 -20.68
C ALA A 62 -43.98 -66.75 -20.69
N ALA A 63 -44.34 -66.12 -21.81
CA ALA A 63 -44.33 -64.66 -21.95
C ALA A 63 -45.30 -63.97 -20.99
N ARG A 64 -46.51 -64.53 -20.79
CA ARG A 64 -47.47 -64.00 -19.80
C ARG A 64 -46.93 -64.04 -18.39
N ILE A 65 -46.30 -65.14 -17.99
CA ILE A 65 -45.78 -65.28 -16.63
C ILE A 65 -44.73 -64.21 -16.33
N GLU A 66 -43.81 -63.96 -17.28
CA GLU A 66 -42.77 -62.93 -17.14
C GLU A 66 -43.37 -61.52 -17.10
N VAL A 67 -44.28 -61.17 -18.01
CA VAL A 67 -44.89 -59.83 -18.06
C VAL A 67 -45.80 -59.59 -16.84
N SER A 68 -46.58 -60.59 -16.40
CA SER A 68 -47.38 -60.52 -15.18
C SER A 68 -46.52 -60.34 -13.93
N ARG A 69 -45.34 -60.96 -13.86
CA ARG A 69 -44.41 -60.76 -12.74
C ARG A 69 -43.90 -59.32 -12.69
N ARG A 70 -43.48 -58.77 -13.84
CA ARG A 70 -43.02 -57.37 -13.95
C ARG A 70 -44.13 -56.37 -13.66
N LEU A 71 -45.36 -56.67 -14.04
CA LEU A 71 -46.53 -55.87 -13.71
C LEU A 71 -46.77 -55.81 -12.19
N ILE A 72 -46.61 -56.93 -11.48
CA ILE A 72 -46.72 -56.96 -10.02
C ILE A 72 -45.60 -56.17 -9.36
N GLU A 73 -44.34 -56.37 -9.80
CA GLU A 73 -43.19 -55.60 -9.29
C GLU A 73 -43.39 -54.08 -9.51
N ALA A 74 -43.95 -53.67 -10.65
CA ALA A 74 -44.27 -52.28 -10.95
C ALA A 74 -45.45 -51.73 -10.11
N ASP A 75 -46.51 -52.50 -9.89
CA ASP A 75 -47.67 -52.13 -9.07
C ASP A 75 -47.31 -52.05 -7.57
N GLU A 76 -46.45 -52.96 -7.08
CA GLU A 76 -45.88 -52.88 -5.73
C GLU A 76 -44.97 -51.67 -5.56
N GLY A 77 -44.15 -51.36 -6.57
CA GLY A 77 -43.36 -50.12 -6.64
C GLY A 77 -44.24 -48.87 -6.59
N GLU A 78 -45.32 -48.82 -7.37
CA GLU A 78 -46.27 -47.70 -7.41
C GLU A 78 -47.00 -47.53 -6.07
N LYS A 79 -47.41 -48.63 -5.42
CA LYS A 79 -48.04 -48.62 -4.09
C LYS A 79 -47.05 -48.20 -2.99
N ALA A 80 -45.80 -48.64 -3.07
CA ALA A 80 -44.74 -48.25 -2.14
C ALA A 80 -44.35 -46.77 -2.28
N GLU A 81 -44.36 -46.22 -3.49
CA GLU A 81 -44.16 -44.78 -3.72
C GLU A 81 -45.37 -43.94 -3.29
N LYS A 82 -46.60 -44.36 -3.59
CA LYS A 82 -47.83 -43.68 -3.13
C LYS A 82 -47.97 -43.70 -1.60
N GLY A 83 -47.45 -44.73 -0.93
CA GLY A 83 -47.42 -44.84 0.54
C GLY A 83 -46.28 -44.06 1.22
N ARG A 84 -45.21 -43.73 0.50
CA ARG A 84 -44.12 -42.88 1.01
C ARG A 84 -44.50 -41.41 0.84
N GLN A 85 -45.10 -40.82 1.87
CA GLN A 85 -45.09 -39.36 2.00
C GLN A 85 -43.63 -38.88 2.04
N PRO A 86 -43.19 -37.99 1.13
CA PRO A 86 -41.82 -37.51 1.14
C PRO A 86 -41.59 -36.68 2.42
N ALA A 87 -40.89 -37.27 3.38
CA ALA A 87 -40.38 -36.55 4.54
C ALA A 87 -39.48 -35.41 4.05
N GLY A 88 -39.91 -34.16 4.27
CA GLY A 88 -39.08 -32.97 4.06
C GLY A 88 -39.45 -32.03 2.92
N GLN A 89 -40.62 -32.16 2.26
CA GLN A 89 -41.14 -31.08 1.43
C GLN A 89 -41.87 -30.05 2.29
N ALA A 90 -41.12 -29.12 2.90
CA ALA A 90 -41.72 -27.83 3.26
C ALA A 90 -42.43 -27.31 2.01
N SER A 91 -43.76 -27.15 2.09
CA SER A 91 -44.60 -26.92 0.92
C SER A 91 -43.98 -25.83 0.05
N ILE A 92 -43.97 -26.01 -1.27
CA ILE A 92 -43.40 -25.05 -2.21
C ILE A 92 -43.93 -23.62 -1.91
N GLY A 93 -45.15 -23.51 -1.39
CA GLY A 93 -45.73 -22.27 -0.85
C GLY A 93 -44.94 -21.66 0.31
N ARG A 94 -44.51 -22.43 1.31
CA ARG A 94 -43.68 -21.93 2.44
C ARG A 94 -42.30 -21.45 1.98
N ARG A 95 -41.66 -22.14 1.03
CA ARG A 95 -40.36 -21.71 0.48
C ARG A 95 -40.49 -20.44 -0.37
N ARG A 96 -41.54 -20.33 -1.18
CA ARG A 96 -41.86 -19.11 -1.94
C ARG A 96 -42.20 -17.93 -1.03
N LEU A 97 -42.95 -18.18 0.04
CA LEU A 97 -43.26 -17.17 1.05
C LEU A 97 -41.99 -16.70 1.76
N ALA A 98 -41.11 -17.62 2.16
CA ALA A 98 -39.83 -17.26 2.77
C ALA A 98 -38.94 -16.45 1.80
N ALA A 99 -38.86 -16.84 0.53
CA ALA A 99 -38.12 -16.09 -0.49
C ALA A 99 -38.71 -14.69 -0.73
N ALA A 100 -40.04 -14.56 -0.77
CA ALA A 100 -40.72 -13.27 -0.89
C ALA A 100 -40.49 -12.39 0.34
N ILE A 101 -40.53 -12.96 1.54
CA ILE A 101 -40.22 -12.25 2.79
C ILE A 101 -38.78 -11.75 2.75
N VAL A 102 -37.80 -12.57 2.38
CA VAL A 102 -36.40 -12.13 2.29
C VAL A 102 -36.22 -11.03 1.25
N LEU A 103 -36.86 -11.15 0.08
CA LEU A 103 -36.76 -10.16 -0.99
C LEU A 103 -37.35 -8.79 -0.61
N VAL A 104 -38.28 -8.75 0.33
CA VAL A 104 -38.87 -7.49 0.83
C VAL A 104 -38.19 -7.01 2.10
N ALA A 105 -37.93 -7.91 3.04
CA ALA A 105 -37.36 -7.59 4.34
C ALA A 105 -35.93 -7.09 4.24
N VAL A 106 -35.09 -7.68 3.36
CA VAL A 106 -33.69 -7.25 3.22
C VAL A 106 -33.60 -5.81 2.68
N PRO A 107 -34.25 -5.43 1.56
CA PRO A 107 -34.23 -4.05 1.10
C PRO A 107 -34.83 -3.06 2.09
N LEU A 108 -35.95 -3.41 2.75
CA LEU A 108 -36.56 -2.53 3.75
C LEU A 108 -35.65 -2.32 4.96
N LEU A 109 -35.01 -3.39 5.45
CA LEU A 109 -34.05 -3.31 6.54
C LEU A 109 -32.83 -2.49 6.13
N SER A 110 -32.29 -2.69 4.92
CA SER A 110 -31.17 -1.92 4.38
C SER A 110 -31.50 -0.44 4.22
N LEU A 111 -32.67 -0.11 3.67
CA LEU A 111 -33.14 1.28 3.54
C LEU A 111 -33.40 1.91 4.91
N GLY A 112 -33.97 1.16 5.86
CA GLY A 112 -34.20 1.62 7.22
C GLY A 112 -32.89 1.89 7.97
N LEU A 113 -31.91 0.98 7.86
CA LEU A 113 -30.57 1.17 8.42
C LEU A 113 -29.85 2.36 7.76
N TYR A 114 -29.95 2.53 6.45
CA TYR A 114 -29.39 3.70 5.77
C TYR A 114 -30.07 5.01 6.20
N ALA A 115 -31.39 5.00 6.39
CA ALA A 115 -32.10 6.17 6.90
C ALA A 115 -31.74 6.51 8.36
N TYR A 116 -31.37 5.50 9.17
CA TYR A 116 -31.02 5.69 10.58
C TYR A 116 -29.54 6.03 10.81
N LEU A 117 -28.61 5.33 10.15
CA LEU A 117 -27.15 5.51 10.31
C LEU A 117 -26.56 6.46 9.26
N GLY A 118 -27.15 6.52 8.08
CA GLY A 118 -26.65 7.31 6.96
C GLY A 118 -27.12 8.75 7.00
N SER A 119 -26.74 9.50 5.97
CA SER A 119 -27.09 10.91 5.80
C SER A 119 -27.87 11.13 4.50
N PRO A 120 -29.13 10.62 4.40
CA PRO A 120 -29.93 10.67 3.19
C PRO A 120 -30.26 12.09 2.72
N SER A 121 -30.18 13.08 3.61
CA SER A 121 -30.41 14.49 3.31
C SER A 121 -29.12 15.24 2.90
N SER A 122 -27.95 14.61 2.98
CA SER A 122 -26.71 15.24 2.53
C SER A 122 -26.68 15.27 1.01
N PRO A 123 -26.48 16.45 0.40
CA PRO A 123 -26.28 16.54 -1.04
C PRO A 123 -24.95 15.89 -1.43
N ASP A 124 -24.88 15.42 -2.67
CA ASP A 124 -23.64 14.91 -3.25
C ASP A 124 -22.54 15.98 -3.17
N GLN A 125 -21.33 15.61 -2.70
CA GLN A 125 -20.17 16.51 -2.64
C GLN A 125 -19.12 16.15 -3.71
N PRO A 126 -19.30 16.61 -4.96
CA PRO A 126 -18.32 16.34 -6.02
C PRO A 126 -16.97 16.94 -5.66
N LEU A 127 -15.87 16.35 -6.18
CA LEU A 127 -14.52 16.80 -5.87
C LEU A 127 -14.34 18.31 -6.11
N ALA A 128 -14.82 18.83 -7.24
CA ALA A 128 -14.76 20.26 -7.56
C ALA A 128 -15.35 21.15 -6.43
N ALA A 129 -16.51 20.79 -5.87
CA ALA A 129 -17.11 21.56 -4.78
C ALA A 129 -16.31 21.49 -3.46
N ARG A 130 -15.57 20.39 -3.22
CA ARG A 130 -14.65 20.26 -2.07
C ARG A 130 -13.38 21.08 -2.26
N LEU A 131 -12.95 21.24 -3.50
CA LEU A 131 -11.82 22.09 -3.89
C LEU A 131 -12.14 23.60 -3.81
N ASP A 132 -13.40 24.00 -3.59
CA ASP A 132 -13.82 25.39 -3.37
C ASP A 132 -13.92 25.78 -1.87
N GLY A 133 -13.80 24.82 -0.94
CA GLY A 133 -13.90 25.06 0.51
C GLY A 133 -12.70 25.81 1.13
N ASN A 134 -12.71 26.04 2.46
CA ASN A 134 -11.61 26.71 3.16
C ASN A 134 -10.29 25.90 3.11
N ILE A 135 -9.19 26.55 2.74
CA ILE A 135 -7.83 25.98 2.64
C ILE A 135 -7.26 25.63 4.02
N GLU A 136 -7.64 26.36 5.08
CA GLU A 136 -7.05 26.20 6.42
C GLU A 136 -7.30 24.82 7.04
N ASN A 137 -8.41 24.18 6.68
CA ASN A 137 -8.79 22.85 7.18
C ASN A 137 -8.66 21.77 6.10
N ALA A 138 -8.10 22.10 4.93
CA ALA A 138 -7.96 21.15 3.84
C ALA A 138 -6.89 20.12 4.16
N SER A 139 -7.20 18.86 3.90
CA SER A 139 -6.21 17.78 3.95
C SER A 139 -5.11 17.99 2.91
N LEU A 140 -3.93 17.39 3.11
CA LEU A 140 -2.82 17.46 2.14
C LEU A 140 -3.26 16.97 0.75
N ASP A 141 -4.09 15.93 0.68
CA ASP A 141 -4.60 15.37 -0.57
C ASP A 141 -5.56 16.35 -1.28
N GLU A 142 -6.39 17.08 -0.53
CA GLU A 142 -7.24 18.13 -1.09
C GLU A 142 -6.41 19.31 -1.61
N LEU A 143 -5.35 19.71 -0.90
CA LEU A 143 -4.45 20.76 -1.35
C LEU A 143 -3.74 20.36 -2.65
N VAL A 144 -3.25 19.13 -2.73
CA VAL A 144 -2.65 18.55 -3.93
C VAL A 144 -3.62 18.57 -5.10
N ALA A 145 -4.84 18.08 -4.89
CA ALA A 145 -5.89 18.08 -5.92
C ALA A 145 -6.26 19.49 -6.39
N ARG A 146 -6.22 20.51 -5.52
CA ARG A 146 -6.44 21.91 -5.91
C ARG A 146 -5.32 22.41 -6.81
N VAL A 147 -4.06 22.15 -6.45
CA VAL A 147 -2.91 22.57 -7.25
C VAL A 147 -2.90 21.84 -8.60
N GLU A 148 -3.23 20.55 -8.63
CA GLU A 148 -3.41 19.78 -9.86
C GLU A 148 -4.49 20.37 -10.77
N ALA A 149 -5.67 20.67 -10.22
CA ALA A 149 -6.74 21.31 -10.97
C ALA A 149 -6.28 22.65 -11.54
N LYS A 150 -5.51 23.44 -10.77
CA LYS A 150 -5.00 24.72 -11.23
C LYS A 150 -3.94 24.60 -12.32
N LEU A 151 -3.06 23.60 -12.23
CA LEU A 151 -2.08 23.30 -13.27
C LEU A 151 -2.74 22.75 -14.54
N ALA A 152 -3.85 22.04 -14.42
CA ALA A 152 -4.64 21.60 -15.57
C ALA A 152 -5.28 22.78 -16.32
N GLU A 153 -5.75 23.80 -15.60
CA GLU A 153 -6.24 25.06 -16.19
C GLU A 153 -5.10 25.90 -16.78
N ASN A 154 -3.95 25.93 -16.11
CA ASN A 154 -2.78 26.74 -16.46
C ASN A 154 -1.53 25.86 -16.67
N PRO A 155 -1.43 25.13 -17.79
CA PRO A 155 -0.34 24.17 -18.02
C PRO A 155 1.04 24.82 -18.21
N GLU A 156 1.11 26.13 -18.36
CA GLU A 156 2.36 26.89 -18.53
C GLU A 156 2.93 27.43 -17.19
N ASP A 157 2.33 27.10 -16.04
CA ASP A 157 2.91 27.44 -14.74
C ASP A 157 4.07 26.50 -14.37
N GLY A 158 5.25 26.84 -14.88
CA GLY A 158 6.48 26.08 -14.63
C GLY A 158 6.84 25.97 -13.15
N ARG A 159 6.52 26.98 -12.32
CA ARG A 159 6.82 26.94 -10.87
C ARG A 159 5.90 25.97 -10.15
N GLY A 160 4.63 25.95 -10.53
CA GLY A 160 3.67 24.98 -10.01
C GLY A 160 4.10 23.54 -10.36
N TRP A 161 4.57 23.29 -11.59
CA TRP A 161 5.13 21.99 -11.97
C TRP A 161 6.36 21.60 -11.14
N ASP A 162 7.30 22.53 -10.91
CA ASP A 162 8.53 22.27 -10.15
C ASP A 162 8.25 21.91 -8.67
N LEU A 163 7.26 22.58 -8.07
CA LEU A 163 6.81 22.27 -6.71
C LEU A 163 6.06 20.94 -6.66
N MET A 164 5.14 20.70 -7.58
CA MET A 164 4.35 19.47 -7.63
C MET A 164 5.22 18.24 -7.86
N ALA A 165 6.26 18.35 -8.68
CA ALA A 165 7.20 17.25 -8.91
C ALA A 165 7.85 16.74 -7.61
N GLN A 166 8.23 17.66 -6.71
CA GLN A 166 8.76 17.30 -5.39
C GLN A 166 7.72 16.65 -4.48
N ILE A 167 6.48 17.15 -4.55
CA ILE A 167 5.36 16.59 -3.77
C ILE A 167 5.04 15.17 -4.25
N TYR A 168 4.98 14.96 -5.56
CA TYR A 168 4.75 13.64 -6.15
C TYR A 168 5.84 12.63 -5.79
N LEU A 169 7.12 13.05 -5.78
CA LEU A 169 8.21 12.18 -5.29
C LEU A 169 7.97 11.70 -3.86
N ARG A 170 7.59 12.61 -2.95
CA ARG A 170 7.31 12.25 -1.54
C ARG A 170 6.09 11.33 -1.38
N GLN A 171 5.10 11.48 -2.25
CA GLN A 171 3.91 10.62 -2.30
C GLN A 171 4.13 9.30 -3.06
N GLN A 172 5.36 9.03 -3.52
CA GLN A 172 5.69 7.87 -4.35
C GLN A 172 4.94 7.81 -5.69
N ARG A 173 4.41 8.94 -6.17
CA ARG A 173 3.79 9.10 -7.48
C ARG A 173 4.86 9.38 -8.53
N PHE A 174 5.72 8.39 -8.77
CA PHE A 174 6.98 8.59 -9.52
C PHE A 174 6.77 8.98 -10.98
N GLU A 175 5.77 8.40 -11.65
CA GLU A 175 5.43 8.77 -13.03
C GLU A 175 4.95 10.22 -13.13
N ASP A 176 4.08 10.66 -12.21
CA ASP A 176 3.61 12.05 -12.17
C ASP A 176 4.76 13.01 -11.86
N ALA A 177 5.67 12.63 -10.96
CA ALA A 177 6.88 13.41 -10.65
C ALA A 177 7.78 13.58 -11.87
N LYS A 178 7.99 12.51 -12.64
CA LYS A 178 8.78 12.53 -13.87
C LYS A 178 8.17 13.50 -14.89
N GLN A 179 6.86 13.45 -15.11
CA GLN A 179 6.18 14.36 -16.03
C GLN A 179 6.22 15.81 -15.54
N ALA A 180 6.01 16.05 -14.25
CA ALA A 180 6.05 17.39 -13.67
C ALA A 180 7.45 18.02 -13.77
N TYR A 181 8.52 17.28 -13.48
CA TYR A 181 9.89 17.77 -13.70
C TYR A 181 10.20 18.03 -15.18
N ALA A 182 9.71 17.19 -16.10
CA ALA A 182 9.86 17.42 -17.53
C ALA A 182 9.20 18.75 -17.96
N ASN A 183 7.98 19.03 -17.48
CA ASN A 183 7.31 20.31 -17.71
C ASN A 183 8.07 21.48 -17.09
N ALA A 184 8.54 21.34 -15.85
CA ALA A 184 9.33 22.37 -15.19
C ALA A 184 10.64 22.67 -15.95
N LEU A 185 11.34 21.65 -16.45
CA LEU A 185 12.55 21.81 -17.27
C LEU A 185 12.24 22.52 -18.59
N ARG A 186 11.13 22.18 -19.25
CA ARG A 186 10.68 22.84 -20.49
C ARG A 186 10.38 24.33 -20.27
N LEU A 187 9.70 24.66 -19.18
CA LEU A 187 9.15 26.01 -18.92
C LEU A 187 10.15 26.95 -18.23
N LEU A 188 10.93 26.42 -17.29
CA LEU A 188 11.85 27.20 -16.45
C LEU A 188 13.33 26.97 -16.81
N GLY A 189 13.62 26.04 -17.72
CA GLY A 189 14.98 25.68 -18.12
C GLY A 189 15.66 24.71 -17.16
N SER A 190 16.93 24.39 -17.44
CA SER A 190 17.74 23.48 -16.62
C SER A 190 18.43 24.20 -15.47
N THR A 191 18.33 23.65 -14.27
CA THR A 191 19.20 23.93 -13.12
C THR A 191 19.81 22.63 -12.64
N ALA A 192 20.94 22.68 -11.92
CA ALA A 192 21.57 21.48 -11.38
C ALA A 192 20.58 20.68 -10.52
N GLU A 193 19.83 21.36 -9.65
CA GLU A 193 18.82 20.76 -8.79
C GLU A 193 17.67 20.13 -9.57
N ARG A 194 17.14 20.80 -10.59
CA ARG A 194 15.99 20.29 -11.36
C ARG A 194 16.37 19.08 -12.21
N GLU A 195 17.54 19.11 -12.84
CA GLU A 195 18.07 17.96 -13.59
C GLU A 195 18.38 16.78 -12.66
N ALA A 196 18.95 17.04 -11.47
CA ALA A 196 19.20 16.01 -10.47
C ALA A 196 17.89 15.36 -10.03
N ASN A 197 16.90 16.16 -9.62
CA ASN A 197 15.61 15.65 -9.17
C ASN A 197 14.82 14.95 -10.28
N PHE A 198 14.92 15.42 -11.52
CA PHE A 198 14.34 14.72 -12.67
C PHE A 198 14.97 13.34 -12.86
N GLY A 199 16.29 13.24 -12.77
CA GLY A 199 17.00 11.96 -12.75
C GLY A 199 16.51 11.04 -11.64
N VAL A 200 16.36 11.56 -10.41
CA VAL A 200 15.82 10.79 -9.28
C VAL A 200 14.40 10.28 -9.56
N ALA A 201 13.53 11.12 -10.13
CA ALA A 201 12.17 10.73 -10.50
C ALA A 201 12.16 9.62 -11.56
N ILE A 202 13.04 9.68 -12.56
CA ILE A 202 13.19 8.60 -13.55
C ILE A 202 13.63 7.30 -12.88
N VAL A 203 14.64 7.35 -11.99
CA VAL A 203 15.13 6.16 -11.28
C VAL A 203 14.04 5.56 -10.39
N ALA A 204 13.28 6.39 -9.68
CA ALA A 204 12.21 5.93 -8.82
C ALA A 204 11.06 5.29 -9.61
N ALA A 205 10.72 5.87 -10.77
CA ALA A 205 9.71 5.31 -11.68
C ALA A 205 10.16 4.00 -12.36
N ALA A 206 11.46 3.77 -12.45
CA ALA A 206 12.07 2.57 -13.03
C ALA A 206 12.50 1.54 -11.96
N ASP A 207 11.83 1.49 -10.80
CA ASP A 207 12.10 0.54 -9.72
C ASP A 207 13.58 0.52 -9.28
N ARG A 208 14.15 1.71 -9.10
CA ARG A 208 15.56 1.97 -8.77
C ARG A 208 16.57 1.66 -9.89
N MET A 209 16.13 1.35 -11.11
CA MET A 209 17.04 1.19 -12.25
C MET A 209 17.51 2.55 -12.78
N VAL A 210 18.82 2.72 -12.91
CA VAL A 210 19.42 3.93 -13.48
C VAL A 210 19.51 3.79 -15.00
N THR A 211 18.41 4.14 -15.66
CA THR A 211 18.27 4.10 -17.12
C THR A 211 19.19 5.11 -17.82
N ALA A 212 19.34 5.00 -19.14
CA ALA A 212 20.12 5.94 -19.94
C ALA A 212 19.64 7.40 -19.78
N ASP A 213 18.32 7.61 -19.72
CA ASP A 213 17.73 8.94 -19.54
C ASP A 213 18.05 9.53 -18.15
N ALA A 214 18.01 8.69 -17.11
CA ALA A 214 18.43 9.09 -15.77
C ALA A 214 19.92 9.47 -15.74
N LYS A 215 20.79 8.62 -16.33
CA LYS A 215 22.23 8.92 -16.44
C LYS A 215 22.46 10.25 -17.16
N ALA A 216 21.76 10.52 -18.25
CA ALA A 216 21.86 11.77 -18.99
C ALA A 216 21.42 12.98 -18.15
N ALA A 217 20.35 12.87 -17.36
CA ALA A 217 19.89 13.93 -16.46
C ALA A 217 20.93 14.23 -15.37
N PHE A 218 21.46 13.21 -14.70
CA PHE A 218 22.52 13.38 -13.70
C PHE A 218 23.81 13.99 -14.29
N GLN A 219 24.18 13.62 -15.51
CA GLN A 219 25.31 14.22 -16.21
C GLN A 219 25.07 15.71 -16.53
N ARG A 220 23.85 16.10 -16.93
CA ARG A 220 23.51 17.51 -17.11
C ARG A 220 23.56 18.26 -15.79
N ALA A 221 23.06 17.66 -14.70
CA ALA A 221 23.15 18.24 -13.36
C ALA A 221 24.60 18.51 -12.94
N LEU A 222 25.49 17.52 -13.10
CA LEU A 222 26.92 17.68 -12.76
C LEU A 222 27.69 18.65 -13.67
N LYS A 223 27.23 18.86 -14.91
CA LYS A 223 27.77 19.93 -15.76
C LYS A 223 27.42 21.32 -15.24
N LEU A 224 26.25 21.46 -14.61
CA LEU A 224 25.78 22.72 -14.03
C LEU A 224 26.36 22.95 -12.63
N ASP A 225 26.45 21.90 -11.82
CA ASP A 225 27.09 21.92 -10.50
C ASP A 225 27.89 20.61 -10.29
N PRO A 226 29.22 20.66 -10.40
CA PRO A 226 30.09 19.51 -10.16
C PRO A 226 30.00 18.94 -8.73
N LYS A 227 29.44 19.68 -7.77
CA LYS A 227 29.28 19.26 -6.37
C LYS A 227 27.89 18.68 -6.06
N GLU A 228 27.03 18.52 -7.07
CA GLU A 228 25.69 17.97 -6.84
C GLU A 228 25.78 16.48 -6.41
N PHE A 229 25.55 16.24 -5.12
CA PHE A 229 25.75 14.95 -4.47
C PHE A 229 24.86 13.83 -5.04
N ARG A 230 23.56 14.08 -5.24
CA ARG A 230 22.59 13.06 -5.67
C ARG A 230 22.99 12.49 -7.02
N SER A 231 23.34 13.37 -7.95
CA SER A 231 23.72 13.04 -9.32
C SER A 231 24.98 12.19 -9.34
N ALA A 232 26.00 12.58 -8.58
CA ALA A 232 27.22 11.79 -8.47
C ALA A 232 26.97 10.42 -7.80
N TYR A 233 26.13 10.37 -6.75
CA TYR A 233 25.74 9.12 -6.10
C TYR A 233 25.03 8.15 -7.07
N PHE A 234 24.04 8.63 -7.82
CA PHE A 234 23.28 7.81 -8.76
C PHE A 234 24.10 7.38 -9.98
N LEU A 235 25.10 8.16 -10.39
CA LEU A 235 26.07 7.70 -11.40
C LEU A 235 26.99 6.60 -10.87
N GLY A 236 27.33 6.61 -9.57
CA GLY A 236 27.96 5.46 -8.91
C GLY A 236 27.05 4.23 -8.88
N LEU A 237 25.76 4.41 -8.56
CA LEU A 237 24.76 3.32 -8.61
C LEU A 237 24.60 2.75 -10.02
N ALA A 238 24.62 3.60 -11.05
CA ALA A 238 24.64 3.16 -12.44
C ALA A 238 25.82 2.23 -12.74
N LYS A 239 27.03 2.57 -12.31
CA LYS A 239 28.20 1.71 -12.50
C LYS A 239 28.03 0.35 -11.85
N GLU A 240 27.49 0.32 -10.63
CA GLU A 240 27.19 -0.93 -9.95
C GLU A 240 26.19 -1.78 -10.74
N GLN A 241 25.10 -1.17 -11.21
CA GLN A 241 24.07 -1.86 -12.00
C GLN A 241 24.60 -2.36 -13.35
N ASP A 242 25.58 -1.66 -13.93
CA ASP A 242 26.31 -2.09 -15.13
C ASP A 242 27.34 -3.22 -14.83
N GLY A 243 27.51 -3.62 -13.56
CA GLY A 243 28.44 -4.65 -13.11
C GLY A 243 29.83 -4.14 -12.72
N ASP A 244 30.13 -2.86 -12.92
CA ASP A 244 31.38 -2.20 -12.53
C ASP A 244 31.36 -1.81 -11.05
N LYS A 245 31.39 -2.83 -10.17
CA LYS A 245 31.44 -2.63 -8.72
C LYS A 245 32.66 -1.85 -8.28
N LYS A 246 33.81 -2.05 -8.93
CA LYS A 246 35.05 -1.34 -8.59
C LYS A 246 34.91 0.15 -8.88
N GLY A 247 34.42 0.51 -10.06
CA GLY A 247 34.18 1.91 -10.41
C GLY A 247 33.06 2.56 -9.59
N ALA A 248 32.07 1.80 -9.12
CA ALA A 248 31.07 2.29 -8.17
C ALA A 248 31.69 2.63 -6.81
N VAL A 249 32.54 1.74 -6.28
CA VAL A 249 33.28 1.99 -5.03
C VAL A 249 34.15 3.23 -5.15
N GLU A 250 34.96 3.34 -6.21
CA GLU A 250 35.80 4.52 -6.45
C GLU A 250 34.98 5.81 -6.53
N ALA A 251 33.83 5.77 -7.22
CA ALA A 251 32.94 6.92 -7.35
C ALA A 251 32.35 7.35 -6.01
N TRP A 252 31.79 6.44 -5.21
CA TRP A 252 31.22 6.77 -3.91
C TRP A 252 32.27 7.20 -2.88
N GLN A 253 33.46 6.61 -2.94
CA GLN A 253 34.55 6.95 -2.04
C GLN A 253 35.08 8.35 -2.27
N ALA A 254 35.11 8.80 -3.53
CA ALA A 254 35.44 10.18 -3.89
C ALA A 254 34.43 11.22 -3.38
N LEU A 255 33.18 10.83 -3.06
CA LEU A 255 32.16 11.73 -2.54
C LEU A 255 32.26 11.98 -1.03
N ILE A 256 32.93 11.09 -0.29
CA ILE A 256 33.01 11.15 1.17
C ILE A 256 33.61 12.47 1.68
N PRO A 257 34.75 12.98 1.15
CA PRO A 257 35.40 14.17 1.70
C PRO A 257 34.52 15.43 1.67
N ASP A 258 33.76 15.60 0.59
CA ASP A 258 32.92 16.79 0.38
C ASP A 258 31.52 16.64 1.00
N ASN A 259 31.14 15.43 1.45
CA ASN A 259 29.80 15.12 1.96
C ASN A 259 29.87 14.38 3.32
N PRO A 260 30.38 15.03 4.39
CA PRO A 260 30.58 14.38 5.68
C PRO A 260 29.27 13.83 6.29
N ASN A 261 28.14 14.50 6.04
CA ASN A 261 26.82 14.04 6.51
C ASN A 261 26.34 12.75 5.81
N ALA A 262 26.82 12.48 4.60
CA ALA A 262 26.49 11.28 3.85
C ALA A 262 27.57 10.18 3.97
N ALA A 263 28.66 10.44 4.70
CA ALA A 263 29.81 9.55 4.76
C ALA A 263 29.47 8.15 5.26
N ASP A 264 28.65 8.03 6.31
CA ASP A 264 28.26 6.72 6.85
C ASP A 264 27.38 5.94 5.87
N PHE A 265 26.44 6.63 5.20
CA PHE A 265 25.62 6.05 4.14
C PHE A 265 26.46 5.55 2.96
N LEU A 266 27.40 6.37 2.46
CA LEU A 266 28.30 5.97 1.37
C LEU A 266 29.18 4.78 1.76
N ARG A 267 29.69 4.75 3.01
CA ARG A 267 30.48 3.61 3.50
C ARG A 267 29.66 2.32 3.55
N GLN A 268 28.37 2.40 3.90
CA GLN A 268 27.47 1.24 3.86
C GLN A 268 27.25 0.75 2.42
N GLU A 269 27.04 1.65 1.47
CA GLU A 269 26.88 1.28 0.05
C GLU A 269 28.16 0.65 -0.53
N ILE A 270 29.33 1.21 -0.20
CA ILE A 270 30.63 0.64 -0.58
C ILE A 270 30.81 -0.78 -0.01
N ALA A 271 30.49 -0.98 1.27
CA ALA A 271 30.57 -2.29 1.91
C ALA A 271 29.60 -3.29 1.29
N ARG A 272 28.38 -2.86 0.94
CA ARG A 272 27.33 -3.68 0.31
C ARG A 272 27.80 -4.30 -1.01
N VAL A 273 28.59 -3.56 -1.79
CA VAL A 273 29.12 -4.04 -3.08
C VAL A 273 30.45 -4.79 -2.96
N GLY A 274 30.93 -5.03 -1.73
CA GLY A 274 32.16 -5.77 -1.43
C GLY A 274 33.43 -4.91 -1.46
N GLY A 275 33.30 -3.58 -1.52
CA GLY A 275 34.42 -2.66 -1.34
C GLY A 275 34.83 -2.56 0.13
N GLN A 276 36.11 -2.26 0.38
CA GLN A 276 36.55 -1.84 1.71
C GLN A 276 36.32 -0.33 1.80
N PRO A 277 35.29 0.15 2.53
CA PRO A 277 35.12 1.58 2.73
C PRO A 277 36.40 2.12 3.37
N GLN A 278 36.93 3.22 2.84
CA GLN A 278 37.98 3.96 3.55
C GLN A 278 37.44 4.20 4.95
N ALA A 279 38.19 3.72 5.95
CA ALA A 279 37.92 4.08 7.33
C ALA A 279 37.79 5.61 7.36
N ALA A 280 36.75 6.11 8.06
CA ALA A 280 36.71 7.52 8.37
C ALA A 280 38.11 7.93 8.85
N PRO A 281 38.68 9.08 8.40
CA PRO A 281 39.91 9.57 9.02
C PRO A 281 39.70 9.50 10.52
N ASP A 282 40.52 8.67 11.16
CA ASP A 282 40.23 7.97 12.40
C ASP A 282 39.38 8.80 13.38
N MET A 283 38.07 8.58 13.36
CA MET A 283 37.21 9.01 14.47
C MET A 283 37.53 8.18 15.73
N ALA A 284 38.17 7.01 15.55
CA ALA A 284 38.78 6.21 16.61
C ALA A 284 40.10 6.80 17.15
N ALA A 285 40.76 7.72 16.45
CA ALA A 285 41.86 8.52 17.03
C ALA A 285 41.35 9.75 17.80
N ARG A 286 40.03 9.93 17.92
CA ARG A 286 39.42 10.98 18.76
C ARG A 286 38.67 10.44 19.97
N GLY A 287 38.55 9.12 20.09
CA GLY A 287 38.30 8.47 21.39
C GLY A 287 39.64 8.29 22.12
N PRO A 288 39.65 8.30 23.47
CA PRO A 288 40.86 7.97 24.20
C PRO A 288 41.38 6.61 23.72
N SER A 289 42.66 6.56 23.34
CA SER A 289 43.35 5.33 22.99
C SER A 289 43.27 4.34 24.17
N GLN A 290 43.57 3.05 23.93
CA GLN A 290 43.63 2.09 25.05
C GLN A 290 44.62 2.53 26.14
N ASP A 291 45.66 3.27 25.77
CA ASP A 291 46.62 3.82 26.73
C ASP A 291 46.05 5.04 27.47
N ASP A 292 45.26 5.89 26.80
CA ASP A 292 44.54 7.00 27.45
C ASP A 292 43.47 6.49 28.42
N VAL A 293 42.78 5.39 28.08
CA VAL A 293 41.80 4.75 28.97
C VAL A 293 42.49 4.16 30.20
N LYS A 294 43.65 3.51 30.03
CA LYS A 294 44.45 3.00 31.17
C LYS A 294 44.99 4.14 32.03
N ALA A 295 45.47 5.22 31.42
CA ALA A 295 45.93 6.42 32.13
C ALA A 295 44.78 7.06 32.93
N ALA A 296 43.59 7.16 32.35
CA ALA A 296 42.40 7.70 33.02
C ALA A 296 41.88 6.80 34.15
N GLN A 297 42.12 5.49 34.10
CA GLN A 297 41.84 4.55 35.19
C GLN A 297 42.82 4.70 36.35
N ALA A 298 44.07 5.11 36.08
CA ALA A 298 45.09 5.38 37.09
C ALA A 298 44.93 6.76 37.78
N MET A 299 44.13 7.66 37.22
CA MET A 299 43.87 8.99 37.79
C MET A 299 42.98 8.94 39.04
N THR A 300 43.22 9.88 39.95
CA THR A 300 42.31 10.14 41.07
C THR A 300 40.96 10.66 40.57
N PRO A 301 39.86 10.49 41.33
CA PRO A 301 38.55 11.02 40.97
C PRO A 301 38.55 12.53 40.65
N GLU A 302 39.35 13.32 41.37
CA GLU A 302 39.50 14.76 41.20
C GLU A 302 40.22 15.14 39.89
N GLU A 303 41.30 14.43 39.56
CA GLU A 303 42.03 14.61 38.29
C GLU A 303 41.17 14.23 37.10
N ARG A 304 40.42 13.12 37.21
CA ARG A 304 39.47 12.69 36.19
C ARG A 304 38.38 13.75 36.00
N GLY A 305 37.88 14.35 37.09
CA GLY A 305 36.91 15.45 37.03
C GLY A 305 37.43 16.66 36.26
N LYS A 306 38.65 17.10 36.53
CA LYS A 306 39.29 18.23 35.81
C LYS A 306 39.52 17.92 34.33
N MET A 307 39.94 16.69 34.01
CA MET A 307 40.10 16.25 32.63
C MET A 307 38.77 16.29 31.86
N ILE A 308 37.69 15.76 32.45
CA ILE A 308 36.36 15.77 31.84
C ILE A 308 35.88 17.22 31.64
N GLN A 309 36.06 18.10 32.63
CA GLN A 309 35.71 19.52 32.50
C GLN A 309 36.46 20.19 31.33
N GLY A 310 37.76 19.92 31.17
CA GLY A 310 38.55 20.42 30.05
C GLY A 310 38.04 19.93 28.69
N MET A 311 37.71 18.62 28.59
CA MET A 311 37.16 18.03 27.36
C MET A 311 35.82 18.65 26.97
N VAL A 312 34.92 18.83 27.93
CA VAL A 312 33.59 19.43 27.69
C VAL A 312 33.73 20.91 27.31
N SER A 313 34.65 21.64 27.94
CA SER A 313 34.94 23.04 27.58
C SER A 313 35.52 23.16 26.16
N GLY A 314 36.45 22.29 25.78
CA GLY A 314 37.00 22.30 24.42
C GLY A 314 35.94 21.97 23.36
N LEU A 315 35.03 21.05 23.65
CA LEU A 315 33.89 20.77 22.78
C LEU A 315 32.99 22.00 22.62
N SER A 316 32.71 22.72 23.71
CA SER A 316 31.94 23.97 23.70
C SER A 316 32.56 25.03 22.78
N GLU A 317 33.87 25.29 22.93
CA GLU A 317 34.57 26.28 22.10
C GLU A 317 34.61 25.90 20.62
N ARG A 318 34.81 24.62 20.31
CA ARG A 318 34.77 24.13 18.93
C ARG A 318 33.37 24.32 18.33
N LEU A 319 32.33 23.94 19.06
CA LEU A 319 30.96 24.06 18.56
C LEU A 319 30.56 25.53 18.33
N LYS A 320 31.04 26.45 19.18
CA LYS A 320 30.84 27.89 18.97
C LYS A 320 31.55 28.43 17.73
N SER A 321 32.75 27.95 17.44
CA SER A 321 33.60 28.48 16.36
C SER A 321 33.36 27.84 15.01
N GLN A 322 33.14 26.52 14.97
CA GLN A 322 33.00 25.74 13.74
C GLN A 322 31.55 25.34 13.45
N GLY A 323 30.63 25.62 14.37
CA GLY A 323 29.28 25.09 14.34
C GLY A 323 29.25 23.58 14.67
N GLY A 324 28.04 23.04 14.73
CA GLY A 324 27.85 21.61 14.96
C GLY A 324 26.41 21.17 14.75
N SER A 325 26.25 19.86 14.63
CA SER A 325 24.96 19.20 14.49
C SER A 325 24.11 19.31 15.77
N PRO A 326 22.78 19.18 15.67
CA PRO A 326 21.89 19.14 16.83
C PRO A 326 22.33 18.11 17.86
N GLU A 327 22.76 16.92 17.43
CA GLU A 327 23.18 15.83 18.30
C GLU A 327 24.45 16.18 19.10
N GLU A 328 25.38 16.91 18.51
CA GLU A 328 26.60 17.37 19.19
C GLU A 328 26.29 18.42 20.26
N TRP A 329 25.39 19.37 19.96
CA TRP A 329 24.92 20.34 20.94
C TRP A 329 24.17 19.67 22.10
N MET A 330 23.32 18.69 21.83
CA MET A 330 22.63 17.92 22.87
C MET A 330 23.61 17.17 23.77
N LYS A 331 24.66 16.56 23.20
CA LYS A 331 25.71 15.88 23.98
C LYS A 331 26.42 16.85 24.92
N LEU A 332 26.76 18.06 24.44
CA LEU A 332 27.39 19.10 25.26
C LEU A 332 26.49 19.53 26.43
N ILE A 333 25.22 19.81 26.16
CA ILE A 333 24.26 20.25 27.18
C ILE A 333 24.05 19.17 28.25
N LYS A 334 23.91 17.90 27.83
CA LYS A 334 23.82 16.75 28.75
C LYS A 334 25.09 16.59 29.58
N ALA A 335 26.27 16.75 28.97
CA ALA A 335 27.54 16.66 29.68
C ALA A 335 27.66 17.73 30.78
N TYR A 336 27.31 18.99 30.50
CA TYR A 336 27.28 20.04 31.51
C TYR A 336 26.26 19.78 32.62
N SER A 337 25.08 19.25 32.28
CA SER A 337 24.06 18.88 33.27
C SER A 337 24.54 17.76 34.21
N VAL A 338 25.17 16.71 33.68
CA VAL A 338 25.74 15.61 34.48
C VAL A 338 26.87 16.10 35.40
N LEU A 339 27.64 17.09 34.96
CA LEU A 339 28.70 17.72 35.76
C LEU A 339 28.17 18.74 36.79
N GLY A 340 26.86 18.95 36.89
CA GLY A 340 26.24 19.93 37.80
C GLY A 340 26.48 21.39 37.39
N GLN A 341 26.95 21.64 36.17
CA GLN A 341 27.26 22.98 35.66
C GLN A 341 26.06 23.59 34.94
N ALA A 342 25.01 23.93 35.70
CA ALA A 342 23.72 24.38 35.17
C ALA A 342 23.84 25.65 34.29
N ASP A 343 24.67 26.62 34.69
CA ASP A 343 24.84 27.87 33.93
C ASP A 343 25.54 27.64 32.58
N ASN A 344 26.51 26.72 32.55
CA ASN A 344 27.17 26.32 31.30
C ASN A 344 26.21 25.56 30.38
N ALA A 345 25.34 24.72 30.94
CA ALA A 345 24.32 24.02 30.18
C ALA A 345 23.31 24.98 29.54
N ARG A 346 22.85 26.01 30.29
CA ARG A 346 21.97 27.07 29.75
C ARG A 346 22.65 27.90 28.66
N THR A 347 23.92 28.23 28.86
CA THR A 347 24.71 28.97 27.87
C THR A 347 24.87 28.14 26.59
N ALA A 348 25.24 26.86 26.72
CA ALA A 348 25.35 25.93 25.60
C ALA A 348 24.01 25.77 24.85
N LEU A 349 22.89 25.75 25.56
CA LEU A 349 21.56 25.69 24.96
C LEU A 349 21.22 26.96 24.17
N ALA A 350 21.57 28.14 24.69
CA ALA A 350 21.38 29.41 23.97
C ALA A 350 22.25 29.48 22.70
N ASP A 351 23.51 29.05 22.81
CA ASP A 351 24.44 28.97 21.67
C ASP A 351 23.94 27.97 20.61
N ALA A 352 23.44 26.80 21.03
CA ALA A 352 22.84 25.81 20.15
C ALA A 352 21.64 26.36 19.38
N ARG A 353 20.71 27.04 20.07
CA ARG A 353 19.55 27.67 19.42
C ARG A 353 19.96 28.71 18.38
N LYS A 354 21.01 29.49 18.67
CA LYS A 354 21.55 30.47 17.71
C LYS A 354 22.22 29.78 16.52
N ALA A 355 23.03 28.75 16.76
CA ALA A 355 23.72 28.01 15.71
C ALA A 355 22.77 27.23 14.79
N LEU A 356 21.63 26.77 15.33
CA LEU A 356 20.65 25.93 14.64
C LEU A 356 19.39 26.69 14.21
N ALA A 357 19.44 28.04 14.17
CA ALA A 357 18.29 28.89 13.91
C ALA A 357 17.54 28.59 12.58
N ASN A 358 18.25 28.02 11.59
CA ASN A 358 17.69 27.66 10.30
C ASN A 358 17.01 26.27 10.27
N SER A 359 16.96 25.55 11.40
CA SER A 359 16.34 24.23 11.50
C SER A 359 15.27 24.22 12.61
N PRO A 360 13.99 24.42 12.26
CA PRO A 360 12.89 24.40 13.22
C PRO A 360 12.82 23.09 14.02
N ASP A 361 13.16 21.96 13.39
CA ASP A 361 13.18 20.64 14.04
C ASP A 361 14.28 20.54 15.09
N ALA A 362 15.47 21.05 14.78
CA ALA A 362 16.57 21.10 15.74
C ALA A 362 16.27 22.00 16.94
N ILE A 363 15.61 23.14 16.72
CA ILE A 363 15.15 24.01 17.81
C ILE A 363 14.15 23.29 18.72
N ARG A 364 13.18 22.57 18.14
CA ARG A 364 12.23 21.76 18.93
C ARG A 364 12.95 20.72 19.79
N GLN A 365 13.96 20.02 19.25
CA GLN A 365 14.76 19.05 20.00
C GLN A 365 15.54 19.70 21.16
N MET A 366 16.09 20.91 20.96
CA MET A 366 16.75 21.65 22.05
C MET A 366 15.76 22.04 23.15
N ASP A 367 14.55 22.47 22.79
CA ASP A 367 13.51 22.87 23.75
C ASP A 367 12.98 21.69 24.56
N GLU A 368 12.81 20.53 23.94
CA GLU A 368 12.47 19.28 24.63
C GLU A 368 13.58 18.87 25.60
N LEU A 369 14.84 18.96 25.16
CA LEU A 369 15.99 18.67 26.02
C LEU A 369 16.07 19.63 27.21
N SER A 370 15.83 20.93 27.00
CA SER A 370 15.78 21.94 28.06
C SER A 370 14.76 21.58 29.12
N LYS A 371 13.54 21.19 28.70
CA LYS A 371 12.47 20.76 29.60
C LYS A 371 12.84 19.49 30.37
N ALA A 372 13.41 18.49 29.69
CA ALA A 372 13.80 17.23 30.30
C ALA A 372 14.90 17.40 31.37
N LEU A 373 15.79 18.38 31.19
CA LEU A 373 16.90 18.66 32.10
C LEU A 373 16.60 19.77 33.13
N GLY A 374 15.41 20.38 33.07
CA GLY A 374 15.02 21.47 33.98
C GLY A 374 15.86 22.74 33.85
N LEU A 375 16.38 23.01 32.64
CA LEU A 375 17.29 24.12 32.34
C LEU A 375 16.58 25.42 32.00
#